data_AF-A0A2G6FK37-F1
#
_entry.id   AF-A0A2G6FK37-F1
#
_cell.length_a   1.000
_cell.length_b   1.000
_cell.length_c   1.000
_cell.angle_alpha   90.00
_cell.angle_beta   90.00
_cell.angle_gamma   90.00
#
_symmetry.space_group_name_H-M   'P 1'
#
loop_
_entity.id
_entity.type
_entity.pdbx_description
1 polymer ?
#
loop_
_entity_poly.entity_id
_entity_poly.type
_entity_poly.pdbx_seq_one_letter_code
_entity_poly.pdbx_strand_id
1 'polypeptide(L)'
;MSCSSQQELLRNLPKVDDAISWVAACRSDFPPMLVKRVVQEEIVKERQALLAGESSVSLTQKDWQKRFCYAVSVRLSPKLKRVINATGVVIHTNLGRSILSGDMLASLNEAGGHYANLEFNLITGKRGSRYSLVEELLCELTGAEAALVVNNNAAAVLLSLDTLAAGKEVIVSRGQLVEIGGSFRIPDVMAKSGAKLVEVGATNRTHLRDYEEALTDRTAMLLRVHTSNFRIIGFTAEISAAEMSALAR
;
A
#
# COMPACT_ATOMS: atom_id res chain seq x y z
N MET A 1 37.47 37.68 -10.33
CA MET A 1 37.49 36.92 -11.59
C MET A 1 36.10 36.38 -12.00
N SER A 2 34.98 36.97 -11.54
CA SER A 2 33.77 36.16 -11.31
C SER A 2 32.56 36.35 -12.24
N CYS A 3 32.50 37.39 -13.10
CA CYS A 3 31.30 37.63 -13.93
C CYS A 3 31.46 37.18 -15.40
N SER A 4 32.67 37.34 -15.97
CA SER A 4 32.94 37.03 -17.39
C SER A 4 32.97 35.53 -17.68
N SER A 5 33.58 34.74 -16.80
CA SER A 5 33.66 33.26 -16.94
C SER A 5 32.29 32.60 -16.78
N GLN A 6 31.43 33.12 -15.91
CA GLN A 6 30.08 32.61 -15.70
C GLN A 6 29.18 32.88 -16.92
N GLN A 7 29.30 34.05 -17.54
CA GLN A 7 28.58 34.38 -18.77
C GLN A 7 29.03 33.51 -19.96
N GLU A 8 30.31 33.18 -20.07
CA GLU A 8 30.82 32.25 -21.08
C GLU A 8 30.25 30.83 -20.90
N LEU A 9 30.22 30.33 -19.66
CA LEU A 9 29.63 29.02 -19.35
C LEU A 9 28.14 28.95 -19.67
N LEU A 10 27.38 30.02 -19.39
CA LEU A 10 25.95 30.10 -19.72
C LEU A 10 25.69 30.11 -21.24
N ARG A 11 26.60 30.71 -22.03
CA ARG A 11 26.52 30.69 -23.50
C ARG A 11 26.81 29.31 -24.09
N ASN A 12 27.57 28.47 -23.40
CA ASN A 12 27.91 27.11 -23.84
C ASN A 12 26.80 26.08 -23.56
N LEU A 13 25.67 26.48 -22.94
CA LEU A 13 24.51 25.60 -22.81
C LEU A 13 23.94 25.26 -24.19
N PRO A 14 23.60 23.99 -24.46
CA PRO A 14 23.11 23.57 -25.77
C PRO A 14 21.72 24.16 -26.05
N LYS A 15 21.43 24.39 -27.33
CA LYS A 15 20.05 24.67 -27.75
C LYS A 15 19.22 23.41 -27.58
N VAL A 16 17.95 23.59 -27.22
CA VAL A 16 17.02 22.48 -26.99
C VAL A 16 16.89 21.59 -28.22
N ASP A 17 16.79 22.17 -29.42
CA ASP A 17 16.63 21.41 -30.67
C ASP A 17 17.88 20.57 -30.99
N ASP A 18 19.07 21.14 -30.81
CA ASP A 18 20.35 20.43 -30.97
C ASP A 18 20.45 19.27 -29.98
N ALA A 19 20.13 19.53 -28.70
CA ALA A 19 20.14 18.51 -27.65
C ALA A 19 19.15 17.37 -27.90
N ILE A 20 17.95 17.67 -28.43
CA ILE A 20 16.98 16.65 -28.84
C ILE A 20 17.57 15.79 -29.96
N SER A 21 18.22 16.39 -30.96
CA SER A 21 18.86 15.66 -32.06
C SER A 21 19.98 14.73 -31.56
N TRP A 22 20.75 15.15 -30.56
CA TRP A 22 21.82 14.33 -29.97
C TRP A 22 21.26 13.11 -29.25
N VAL A 23 20.14 13.25 -28.54
CA VAL A 23 19.47 12.12 -27.88
C VAL A 23 18.91 11.16 -28.93
N ALA A 24 18.24 11.68 -29.96
CA ALA A 24 17.69 10.86 -31.04
C ALA A 24 18.77 10.06 -31.80
N ALA A 25 19.96 10.65 -31.98
CA ALA A 25 21.10 9.97 -32.62
C ALA A 25 21.67 8.81 -31.79
N CYS A 26 21.47 8.80 -30.47
CA CYS A 26 21.91 7.72 -29.58
C CYS A 26 20.80 6.69 -29.32
N ARG A 27 19.56 7.16 -29.17
CA ARG A 27 18.39 6.38 -28.74
C ARG A 27 17.14 6.87 -29.46
N SER A 28 16.83 6.23 -30.58
CA SER A 28 15.64 6.53 -31.39
C SER A 28 14.34 5.95 -30.81
N ASP A 29 14.44 5.06 -29.82
CA ASP A 29 13.30 4.42 -29.15
C ASP A 29 12.67 5.30 -28.06
N PHE A 30 13.27 6.45 -27.73
CA PHE A 30 12.74 7.34 -26.71
C PHE A 30 11.54 8.17 -27.21
N PRO A 31 10.44 8.27 -26.42
CA PRO A 31 9.29 9.11 -26.79
C PRO A 31 9.69 10.58 -26.96
N PRO A 32 9.45 11.21 -28.13
CA PRO A 32 9.92 12.57 -28.43
C PRO A 32 9.46 13.63 -27.42
N MET A 33 8.23 13.52 -26.94
CA MET A 33 7.67 14.42 -25.92
C MET A 33 8.42 14.34 -24.59
N LEU A 34 8.86 13.14 -24.20
CA LEU A 34 9.62 12.94 -22.97
C LEU A 34 11.05 13.47 -23.13
N VAL A 35 11.68 13.20 -24.27
CA VAL A 35 13.02 13.71 -24.59
C VAL A 35 13.04 15.23 -24.49
N LYS A 36 12.11 15.92 -25.17
CA LYS A 36 12.00 17.38 -25.12
C LYS A 36 11.89 17.90 -23.69
N ARG A 37 11.00 17.31 -22.88
CA ARG A 37 10.78 17.73 -21.49
C ARG A 37 12.05 17.53 -20.65
N VAL A 38 12.69 16.36 -20.73
CA VAL A 38 13.91 16.06 -19.96
C VAL A 38 15.07 16.95 -20.37
N VAL A 39 15.26 17.18 -21.68
CA VAL A 39 16.29 18.10 -22.18
C VAL A 39 16.08 19.50 -21.61
N GLN A 40 14.86 20.02 -21.65
CA GLN A 40 14.53 21.32 -21.08
C GLN A 40 14.79 21.36 -19.57
N GLU A 41 14.34 20.34 -18.82
CA GLU A 41 14.55 20.24 -17.37
C GLU A 41 16.06 20.22 -17.01
N GLU A 42 16.86 19.43 -17.71
CA GLU A 42 18.30 19.30 -17.44
C GLU A 42 19.10 20.56 -17.83
N ILE A 43 18.73 21.23 -18.93
CA ILE A 43 19.33 22.53 -19.30
C ILE A 43 18.98 23.60 -18.25
N VAL A 44 17.72 23.63 -17.78
CA VAL A 44 17.29 24.58 -16.74
C VAL A 44 18.03 24.31 -15.42
N LYS A 45 18.17 23.05 -15.01
CA LYS A 45 18.94 22.67 -13.82
C LYS A 45 20.39 23.12 -13.90
N GLU A 46 21.06 22.89 -15.03
CA GLU A 46 22.45 23.32 -15.20
C GLU A 46 22.57 24.84 -15.23
N ARG A 47 21.64 25.53 -15.89
CA ARG A 47 21.58 27.00 -15.86
C ARG A 47 21.49 27.53 -14.43
N GLN A 48 20.64 26.93 -13.60
CA GLN A 48 20.48 27.31 -12.20
C GLN A 48 21.76 27.04 -11.39
N ALA A 49 22.38 25.87 -11.58
CA ALA A 49 23.64 25.53 -10.91
C ALA A 49 24.79 26.48 -11.29
N LEU A 50 24.90 26.86 -12.58
CA LEU A 50 25.86 27.85 -13.06
C LEU A 50 25.59 29.24 -12.46
N LEU A 51 24.32 29.65 -12.33
CA LEU A 51 23.95 30.93 -11.71
C LEU A 51 24.24 30.98 -10.20
N ALA A 52 24.05 29.85 -9.52
CA ALA A 52 24.34 29.69 -8.09
C ALA A 52 25.85 29.51 -7.79
N GLY A 53 26.69 29.31 -8.82
CA GLY A 53 28.12 29.02 -8.65
C GLY A 53 28.43 27.59 -8.18
N GLU A 54 27.44 26.70 -8.24
CA GLU A 54 27.55 25.27 -7.87
C GLU A 54 28.14 24.43 -9.00
N SER A 55 28.10 24.94 -10.24
CA SER A 55 28.76 24.37 -11.41
C SER A 55 29.73 25.38 -12.01
N SER A 56 30.89 24.91 -12.45
CA SER A 56 31.94 25.72 -13.09
C SER A 56 32.56 25.04 -14.31
N VAL A 57 31.99 23.90 -14.73
CA VAL A 57 32.55 23.05 -15.79
C VAL A 57 31.71 23.18 -17.06
N SER A 58 32.37 23.45 -18.19
CA SER A 58 31.72 23.39 -19.50
C SER A 58 31.63 21.93 -19.95
N LEU A 59 30.40 21.41 -20.03
CA LEU A 59 30.14 20.06 -20.50
C LEU A 59 30.32 19.96 -22.02
N THR A 60 30.97 18.89 -22.50
CA THR A 60 31.05 18.61 -23.94
C THR A 60 29.72 18.12 -24.48
N GLN A 61 29.54 18.12 -25.80
CA GLN A 61 28.37 17.51 -26.46
C GLN A 61 28.15 16.05 -26.01
N LYS A 62 29.22 15.27 -25.88
CA LYS A 62 29.15 13.87 -25.44
C LYS A 62 28.68 13.75 -23.99
N ASP A 63 29.07 14.67 -23.12
CA ASP A 63 28.64 14.69 -21.72
C ASP A 63 27.15 15.04 -21.62
N TRP A 64 26.71 16.04 -22.38
CA TRP A 64 25.30 16.39 -22.50
C TRP A 64 24.46 15.23 -23.03
N GLN A 65 24.90 14.59 -24.11
CA GLN A 65 24.22 13.43 -24.68
C GLN A 65 24.07 12.30 -23.66
N LYS A 66 25.15 11.96 -22.94
CA LYS A 66 25.11 10.95 -21.85
C LYS A 66 24.13 11.34 -20.76
N ARG A 67 24.18 12.60 -20.30
CA ARG A 67 23.30 13.12 -19.24
C ARG A 67 21.83 13.06 -19.65
N PHE A 68 21.48 13.53 -20.84
CA PHE A 68 20.11 13.48 -21.34
C PHE A 68 19.64 12.04 -21.53
N CYS A 69 20.44 11.17 -22.14
CA CYS A 69 20.08 9.76 -22.33
C CYS A 69 19.85 9.05 -20.99
N TYR A 70 20.71 9.31 -20.00
CA TYR A 70 20.54 8.78 -18.64
C TYR A 70 19.25 9.32 -17.99
N ALA A 71 19.02 10.63 -18.03
CA ALA A 71 17.85 11.25 -17.42
C ALA A 71 16.53 10.76 -18.06
N VAL A 72 16.50 10.58 -19.39
CA VAL A 72 15.35 9.98 -20.09
C VAL A 72 15.18 8.52 -19.68
N SER A 73 16.26 7.74 -19.59
CA SER A 73 16.20 6.33 -19.15
C SER A 73 15.68 6.19 -17.71
N VAL A 74 16.07 7.10 -16.82
CA VAL A 74 15.56 7.16 -15.44
C VAL A 74 14.07 7.49 -15.41
N ARG A 75 13.61 8.43 -16.25
CA ARG A 75 12.18 8.76 -16.37
C ARG A 75 11.34 7.63 -16.97
N LEU A 76 11.89 6.87 -17.91
CA LEU A 76 11.24 5.71 -18.52
C LEU A 76 11.25 4.48 -17.60
N SER A 77 12.14 4.44 -16.62
CA SER A 77 12.22 3.33 -15.68
C SER A 77 10.95 3.26 -14.82
N PRO A 78 10.31 2.08 -14.70
CA PRO A 78 9.21 1.88 -13.77
C PRO A 78 9.60 2.26 -12.34
N LYS A 79 8.69 2.91 -11.60
CA LYS A 79 8.91 3.20 -10.18
C LYS A 79 8.78 1.94 -9.33
N LEU A 80 7.83 1.07 -9.66
CA LEU A 80 7.71 -0.25 -9.07
C LEU A 80 8.70 -1.20 -9.76
N LYS A 81 9.66 -1.70 -9.00
CA LYS A 81 10.72 -2.59 -9.50
C LYS A 81 10.77 -3.85 -8.65
N ARG A 82 11.19 -4.95 -9.27
CA ARG A 82 11.57 -6.16 -8.55
C ARG A 82 12.78 -5.85 -7.66
N VAL A 83 12.77 -6.39 -6.46
CA VAL A 83 13.86 -6.31 -5.48
C VAL A 83 14.28 -7.71 -5.04
N ILE A 84 15.52 -7.83 -4.55
CA ILE A 84 16.03 -9.07 -3.93
C ILE A 84 15.94 -8.86 -2.41
N ASN A 85 15.15 -9.70 -1.73
CA ASN A 85 15.00 -9.64 -0.28
C ASN A 85 16.12 -10.45 0.41
N ALA A 86 17.03 -9.75 1.08
CA ALA A 86 18.13 -10.33 1.86
C ALA A 86 17.96 -10.14 3.38
N THR A 87 16.78 -9.71 3.86
CA THR A 87 16.56 -9.43 5.29
C THR A 87 16.19 -10.65 6.12
N GLY A 88 15.84 -11.77 5.47
CA GLY A 88 15.29 -12.96 6.13
C GLY A 88 13.83 -12.80 6.60
N VAL A 89 13.20 -11.64 6.38
CA VAL A 89 11.80 -11.40 6.74
C VAL A 89 10.88 -11.89 5.62
N VAL A 90 10.08 -12.93 5.89
CA VAL A 90 9.15 -13.53 4.91
C VAL A 90 7.99 -12.59 4.58
N ILE A 91 7.22 -12.16 5.60
CA ILE A 91 6.10 -11.22 5.42
C ILE A 91 6.62 -9.79 5.58
N HIS A 92 7.33 -9.31 4.55
CA HIS A 92 7.91 -7.98 4.58
C HIS A 92 6.91 -6.93 4.10
N THR A 93 6.35 -6.14 5.03
CA THR A 93 5.31 -5.14 4.73
C THR A 93 5.72 -4.13 3.67
N ASN A 94 6.95 -3.62 3.72
CA ASN A 94 7.46 -2.65 2.73
C ASN A 94 7.77 -3.26 1.35
N LEU A 95 8.05 -4.57 1.27
CA LEU A 95 8.42 -5.24 0.01
C LEU A 95 7.24 -5.97 -0.65
N GLY A 96 6.02 -5.78 -0.16
CA GLY A 96 4.81 -6.33 -0.78
C GLY A 96 4.26 -7.61 -0.15
N ARG A 97 4.67 -7.98 1.08
CA ARG A 97 4.16 -9.14 1.83
C ARG A 97 4.43 -10.46 1.10
N SER A 98 3.41 -11.32 0.95
CA SER A 98 3.53 -12.67 0.40
C SER A 98 3.80 -12.66 -1.10
N ILE A 99 4.65 -13.58 -1.54
CA ILE A 99 4.95 -13.82 -2.96
C ILE A 99 3.94 -14.84 -3.50
N LEU A 100 3.46 -14.61 -4.73
CA LEU A 100 2.57 -15.54 -5.43
C LEU A 100 3.38 -16.65 -6.10
N SER A 101 2.84 -17.87 -6.12
CA SER A 101 3.44 -18.99 -6.87
C SER A 101 3.35 -18.77 -8.38
N GLY A 102 4.14 -19.52 -9.16
CA GLY A 102 4.09 -19.49 -10.62
C GLY A 102 2.69 -19.82 -11.17
N ASP A 103 2.02 -20.82 -10.59
CA ASP A 103 0.66 -21.21 -10.98
C ASP A 103 -0.35 -20.09 -10.73
N MET A 104 -0.24 -19.39 -9.60
CA MET A 104 -1.11 -18.24 -9.30
C MET A 104 -0.87 -17.08 -10.27
N LEU A 105 0.38 -16.82 -10.67
CA LEU A 105 0.69 -15.81 -11.67
C LEU A 105 0.14 -16.17 -13.05
N ALA A 106 0.17 -17.45 -13.43
CA ALA A 106 -0.45 -17.92 -14.67
C ALA A 106 -1.97 -17.69 -14.67
N SER A 107 -2.65 -18.03 -13.58
CA SER A 107 -4.09 -17.78 -13.42
C SER A 107 -4.45 -16.29 -13.46
N LEU A 108 -3.62 -15.42 -12.85
CA LEU A 108 -3.82 -13.98 -12.92
C LEU A 108 -3.63 -13.43 -14.33
N ASN A 109 -2.66 -13.93 -15.08
CA ASN A 109 -2.44 -13.55 -16.46
C ASN A 109 -3.62 -13.96 -17.35
N GLU A 110 -4.17 -15.16 -17.12
CA GLU A 110 -5.35 -15.65 -17.84
C GLU A 110 -6.59 -14.78 -17.55
N ALA A 111 -6.86 -14.51 -16.27
CA ALA A 111 -8.00 -13.71 -15.84
C ALA A 111 -7.89 -12.22 -16.21
N GLY A 112 -6.67 -11.67 -16.28
CA GLY A 112 -6.41 -10.27 -16.62
C GLY A 112 -6.22 -10.00 -18.12
N GLY A 113 -5.86 -11.03 -18.90
CA GLY A 113 -5.62 -10.93 -20.34
C GLY A 113 -6.86 -11.11 -21.22
N HIS A 114 -7.97 -11.60 -20.66
CA HIS A 114 -9.17 -11.97 -21.41
C HIS A 114 -10.46 -11.51 -20.70
N TYR A 115 -11.58 -11.56 -21.42
CA TYR A 115 -12.89 -11.44 -20.78
C TYR A 115 -13.14 -12.65 -19.88
N ALA A 116 -13.65 -12.41 -18.68
CA ALA A 116 -13.94 -13.44 -17.69
C ALA A 116 -15.39 -13.37 -17.21
N ASN A 117 -15.89 -14.49 -16.69
CA ASN A 117 -17.24 -14.60 -16.12
C ASN A 117 -17.36 -13.98 -14.71
N LEU A 118 -16.65 -12.87 -14.45
CA LEU A 118 -16.49 -12.25 -13.13
C LEU A 118 -17.83 -11.91 -12.45
N GLU A 119 -18.81 -11.46 -13.23
CA GLU A 119 -20.19 -11.20 -12.77
C GLU A 119 -21.21 -11.85 -13.71
N PHE A 120 -20.85 -12.97 -14.33
CA PHE A 120 -21.72 -13.66 -15.29
C PHE A 120 -21.84 -15.13 -14.94
N ASN A 121 -23.07 -15.60 -14.73
CA ASN A 121 -23.33 -17.00 -14.46
C ASN A 121 -23.52 -17.75 -15.78
N LEU A 122 -22.61 -18.68 -16.08
CA LEU A 122 -22.60 -19.43 -17.33
C LEU A 122 -23.78 -20.42 -17.46
N ILE A 123 -24.35 -20.88 -16.34
CA ILE A 123 -25.50 -21.80 -16.32
C ILE A 123 -26.79 -21.04 -16.67
N THR A 124 -26.99 -19.86 -16.07
CA THR A 124 -28.23 -19.08 -16.25
C THR A 124 -28.16 -18.08 -17.39
N GLY A 125 -26.96 -17.75 -17.89
CA GLY A 125 -26.74 -16.73 -18.91
C GLY A 125 -27.04 -15.31 -18.43
N LYS A 126 -27.06 -15.07 -17.12
CA LYS A 126 -27.45 -13.79 -16.49
C LYS A 126 -26.33 -13.23 -15.62
N ARG A 127 -26.49 -11.96 -15.20
CA ARG A 127 -25.61 -11.34 -14.22
C ARG A 127 -25.61 -12.15 -12.92
N GLY A 128 -24.42 -12.43 -12.40
CA GLY A 128 -24.18 -13.13 -11.14
C GLY A 128 -23.34 -12.29 -10.17
N SER A 129 -23.23 -12.77 -8.93
CA SER A 129 -22.37 -12.15 -7.91
C SER A 129 -20.94 -12.64 -8.04
N ARG A 130 -19.96 -11.73 -8.07
CA ARG A 130 -18.53 -12.09 -8.03
C ARG A 130 -18.12 -12.84 -6.77
N TYR A 131 -18.85 -12.68 -5.66
CA TYR A 131 -18.53 -13.34 -4.39
C TYR A 131 -18.78 -14.85 -4.45
N SER A 132 -19.73 -15.29 -5.29
CA SER A 132 -20.02 -16.72 -5.49
C SER A 132 -18.83 -17.51 -6.04
N LEU A 133 -17.83 -16.84 -6.62
CA LEU A 133 -16.62 -17.47 -7.13
C LEU A 133 -15.69 -18.00 -6.03
N VAL A 134 -15.82 -17.52 -4.78
CA VAL A 134 -14.90 -17.84 -3.68
C VAL A 134 -15.60 -18.23 -2.38
N GLU A 135 -16.88 -17.91 -2.23
CA GLU A 135 -17.64 -18.15 -1.00
C GLU A 135 -17.65 -19.63 -0.59
N GLU A 136 -18.00 -20.53 -1.51
CA GLU A 136 -18.08 -21.97 -1.25
C GLU A 136 -16.72 -22.53 -0.77
N LEU A 137 -15.63 -22.14 -1.44
CA LEU A 137 -14.27 -22.56 -1.08
C LEU A 137 -13.89 -22.08 0.33
N LEU A 138 -14.26 -20.85 0.69
CA LEU A 138 -13.98 -20.31 2.03
C LEU A 138 -14.81 -21.02 3.10
N CYS A 139 -16.09 -21.29 2.83
CA CYS A 139 -16.95 -22.06 3.72
C CYS A 139 -16.41 -23.48 3.93
N GLU A 140 -15.96 -24.16 2.88
CA GLU A 140 -15.37 -25.51 2.97
C GLU A 140 -14.09 -25.52 3.81
N LEU A 141 -13.20 -24.54 3.60
CA LEU A 141 -11.92 -24.45 4.34
C LEU A 141 -12.09 -24.09 5.81
N THR A 142 -13.13 -23.34 6.17
CA THR A 142 -13.28 -22.77 7.51
C THR A 142 -14.40 -23.41 8.33
N GLY A 143 -15.33 -24.09 7.68
CA GLY A 143 -16.58 -24.56 8.29
C GLY A 143 -17.59 -23.45 8.60
N ALA A 144 -17.36 -22.22 8.10
CA ALA A 144 -18.28 -21.10 8.30
C ALA A 144 -19.56 -21.25 7.45
N GLU A 145 -20.68 -20.73 7.96
CA GLU A 145 -21.98 -20.79 7.29
C GLU A 145 -22.06 -19.95 6.01
N ALA A 146 -21.28 -18.87 5.93
CA ALA A 146 -21.18 -17.97 4.79
C ALA A 146 -19.83 -17.24 4.81
N ALA A 147 -19.40 -16.69 3.67
CA ALA A 147 -18.13 -15.97 3.56
C ALA A 147 -18.21 -14.77 2.61
N LEU A 148 -17.49 -13.69 2.97
CA LEU A 148 -17.37 -12.49 2.14
C LEU A 148 -15.92 -12.03 2.07
N VAL A 149 -15.47 -11.68 0.87
CA VAL A 149 -14.14 -11.10 0.63
C VAL A 149 -14.28 -9.64 0.27
N VAL A 150 -13.57 -8.78 0.99
CA VAL A 150 -13.46 -7.35 0.71
C VAL A 150 -12.02 -6.98 0.41
N ASN A 151 -11.78 -5.72 0.02
CA ASN A 151 -10.47 -5.23 -0.42
C ASN A 151 -9.29 -5.62 0.49
N ASN A 152 -9.45 -5.50 1.81
CA ASN A 152 -8.46 -5.92 2.80
C ASN A 152 -9.10 -6.08 4.19
N ASN A 153 -8.33 -6.56 5.16
CA ASN A 153 -8.82 -6.74 6.53
C ASN A 153 -9.26 -5.43 7.22
N ALA A 154 -8.66 -4.28 6.86
CA ALA A 154 -9.08 -2.99 7.42
C ALA A 154 -10.51 -2.63 6.98
N ALA A 155 -10.83 -2.88 5.72
CA ALA A 155 -12.19 -2.74 5.20
C ALA A 155 -13.14 -3.77 5.83
N ALA A 156 -12.67 -5.00 6.10
CA ALA A 156 -13.49 -6.02 6.77
C ALA A 156 -13.87 -5.60 8.19
N VAL A 157 -12.91 -5.11 8.99
CA VAL A 157 -13.16 -4.59 10.34
C VAL A 157 -14.15 -3.43 10.30
N LEU A 158 -13.93 -2.46 9.40
CA LEU A 158 -14.84 -1.32 9.24
C LEU A 158 -16.26 -1.78 8.88
N LEU A 159 -16.39 -2.67 7.89
CA LEU A 159 -17.69 -3.18 7.41
C LEU A 159 -18.43 -3.92 8.52
N SER A 160 -17.75 -4.80 9.26
CA SER A 160 -18.36 -5.55 10.37
C SER A 160 -18.85 -4.64 11.48
N LEU A 161 -18.05 -3.64 11.88
CA LEU A 161 -18.42 -2.70 12.93
C LEU A 161 -19.58 -1.79 12.50
N ASP A 162 -19.52 -1.25 11.29
CA ASP A 162 -20.56 -0.37 10.74
C ASP A 162 -21.89 -1.13 10.59
N THR A 163 -21.84 -2.35 10.04
CA THR A 163 -23.05 -3.14 9.78
C THR A 163 -23.69 -3.67 11.06
N LEU A 164 -22.90 -4.12 12.03
CA LEU A 164 -23.41 -4.85 13.21
C LEU A 164 -23.53 -3.98 14.47
N ALA A 165 -22.78 -2.87 14.54
CA ALA A 165 -22.62 -2.11 15.78
C ALA A 165 -22.68 -0.59 15.62
N ALA A 166 -23.06 -0.04 14.47
CA ALA A 166 -23.27 1.39 14.33
C ALA A 166 -24.26 1.92 15.39
N GLY A 167 -23.83 2.96 16.12
CA GLY A 167 -24.60 3.56 17.22
C GLY A 167 -24.67 2.73 18.51
N LYS A 168 -24.04 1.55 18.55
CA LYS A 168 -24.05 0.62 19.70
C LYS A 168 -22.65 0.44 20.30
N GLU A 169 -22.59 -0.17 21.48
CA GLU A 169 -21.35 -0.37 22.22
C GLU A 169 -20.58 -1.60 21.72
N VAL A 170 -19.27 -1.42 21.48
CA VAL A 170 -18.34 -2.49 21.12
C VAL A 170 -17.24 -2.55 22.16
N ILE A 171 -17.15 -3.68 22.85
CA ILE A 171 -16.23 -3.88 23.96
C ILE A 171 -14.92 -4.51 23.45
N VAL A 172 -13.79 -3.91 23.79
CA VAL A 172 -12.45 -4.39 23.40
C VAL A 172 -11.43 -4.14 24.50
N SER A 173 -10.45 -5.03 24.63
CA SER A 173 -9.34 -4.82 25.58
C SER A 173 -8.49 -3.59 25.22
N ARG A 174 -8.07 -2.81 26.22
CA ARG A 174 -7.08 -1.73 26.05
C ARG A 174 -5.78 -2.21 25.43
N GLY A 175 -5.34 -3.43 25.75
CA GLY A 175 -4.12 -4.03 25.18
C GLY A 175 -4.23 -4.38 23.68
N GLN A 176 -5.45 -4.34 23.14
CA GLN A 176 -5.77 -4.69 21.75
C GLN A 176 -6.04 -3.48 20.85
N LEU A 177 -5.90 -2.26 21.37
CA LEU A 177 -6.02 -1.00 20.60
C LEU A 177 -4.76 -0.76 19.76
N VAL A 178 -4.54 -1.63 18.78
CA VAL A 178 -3.29 -1.70 17.99
C VAL A 178 -3.21 -0.67 16.87
N GLU A 179 -1.97 -0.34 16.50
CA GLU A 179 -1.61 0.36 15.28
C GLU A 179 -0.76 -0.57 14.39
N ILE A 180 -1.21 -0.77 13.15
CA ILE A 180 -0.58 -1.67 12.19
C ILE A 180 -0.22 -0.90 10.92
N GLY A 181 1.05 -0.98 10.51
CA GLY A 181 1.55 -0.20 9.39
C GLY A 181 1.76 1.26 9.81
N GLY A 182 1.21 2.21 9.04
CA GLY A 182 1.34 3.65 9.34
C GLY A 182 0.02 4.44 9.34
N SER A 183 -1.13 3.79 9.14
CA SER A 183 -2.42 4.50 9.04
C SER A 183 -3.63 3.70 9.51
N PHE A 184 -3.43 2.49 10.02
CA PHE A 184 -4.52 1.65 10.52
C PHE A 184 -4.44 1.54 12.03
N ARG A 185 -5.41 2.16 12.71
CA ARG A 185 -5.55 2.19 14.16
C ARG A 185 -6.95 1.72 14.51
N ILE A 186 -7.07 0.72 15.38
CA ILE A 186 -8.38 0.18 15.79
C ILE A 186 -9.32 1.28 16.32
N PRO A 187 -8.88 2.20 17.20
CA PRO A 187 -9.73 3.30 17.68
C PRO A 187 -10.27 4.17 16.53
N ASP A 188 -9.43 4.52 15.55
CA ASP A 188 -9.82 5.40 14.46
C ASP A 188 -10.83 4.73 13.51
N VAL A 189 -10.68 3.42 13.29
CA VAL A 189 -11.62 2.64 12.46
C VAL A 189 -12.96 2.48 13.17
N MET A 190 -12.95 2.20 14.48
CA MET A 190 -14.17 2.12 15.28
C MET A 190 -14.91 3.46 15.28
N ALA A 191 -14.21 4.58 15.48
CA ALA A 191 -14.82 5.90 15.41
C ALA A 191 -15.46 6.16 14.03
N LYS A 192 -14.81 5.76 12.93
CA LYS A 192 -15.37 5.89 11.57
C LYS A 192 -16.56 4.98 11.28
N SER A 193 -16.63 3.81 11.91
CA SER A 193 -17.75 2.88 11.77
C SER A 193 -19.04 3.33 12.48
N GLY A 194 -18.97 4.40 13.26
CA GLY A 194 -20.09 4.82 14.11
C GLY A 194 -20.33 3.94 15.35
N ALA A 195 -19.52 2.88 15.55
CA ALA A 195 -19.53 2.09 16.76
C ALA A 195 -18.98 2.89 17.95
N LYS A 196 -19.57 2.70 19.12
CA LYS A 196 -19.11 3.31 20.37
C LYS A 196 -18.08 2.39 21.04
N LEU A 197 -16.82 2.79 21.02
CA LEU A 197 -15.73 2.09 21.68
C LEU A 197 -15.94 2.05 23.21
N VAL A 198 -15.94 0.84 23.78
CA VAL A 198 -15.89 0.59 25.22
C VAL A 198 -14.63 -0.21 25.51
N GLU A 199 -13.65 0.44 26.12
CA GLU A 199 -12.35 -0.16 26.39
C GLU A 199 -12.23 -0.71 27.82
N VAL A 200 -11.83 -1.97 27.95
CA VAL A 200 -11.78 -2.71 29.23
C VAL A 200 -10.38 -3.20 29.58
N GLY A 201 -10.20 -3.56 30.85
CA GLY A 201 -8.93 -4.04 31.40
C GLY A 201 -7.84 -2.98 31.36
N ALA A 202 -6.59 -3.44 31.33
CA ALA A 202 -5.38 -2.62 31.19
C ALA A 202 -4.52 -3.12 30.01
N THR A 203 -3.53 -2.31 29.63
CA THR A 203 -2.63 -2.59 28.49
C THR A 203 -2.02 -3.98 28.53
N ASN A 204 -1.52 -4.39 29.70
CA ASN A 204 -0.83 -5.67 29.87
C ASN A 204 -1.74 -6.78 30.38
N ARG A 205 -2.82 -6.47 31.10
CA ARG A 205 -3.70 -7.46 31.75
C ARG A 205 -5.16 -7.14 31.48
N THR A 206 -5.86 -8.07 30.87
CA THR A 206 -7.31 -8.07 30.74
C THR A 206 -7.86 -9.41 31.19
N HIS A 207 -8.87 -9.37 32.06
CA HIS A 207 -9.52 -10.52 32.67
C HIS A 207 -10.98 -10.63 32.19
N LEU A 208 -11.60 -11.81 32.37
CA LEU A 208 -12.98 -12.05 31.94
C LEU A 208 -13.96 -11.08 32.60
N ARG A 209 -13.82 -10.84 33.91
CA ARG A 209 -14.62 -9.88 34.67
C ARG A 209 -14.62 -8.47 34.06
N ASP A 210 -13.52 -8.06 33.42
CA ASP A 210 -13.42 -6.71 32.85
C ASP A 210 -14.37 -6.57 31.66
N TYR A 211 -14.65 -7.66 30.93
CA TYR A 211 -15.67 -7.71 29.89
C TYR A 211 -17.08 -7.83 30.49
N GLU A 212 -17.28 -8.71 31.48
CA GLU A 212 -18.58 -8.92 32.14
C GLU A 212 -19.13 -7.62 32.74
N GLU A 213 -18.31 -6.88 33.48
CA GLU A 213 -18.68 -5.61 34.12
C GLU A 213 -19.02 -4.50 33.12
N ALA A 214 -18.56 -4.62 31.87
CA ALA A 214 -18.79 -3.64 30.81
C ALA A 214 -20.00 -3.96 29.92
N LEU A 215 -20.63 -5.13 30.08
CA LEU A 215 -21.83 -5.50 29.33
C LEU A 215 -23.03 -4.62 29.73
N THR A 216 -23.73 -4.09 28.73
CA THR A 216 -24.97 -3.33 28.91
C THR A 216 -26.00 -3.74 27.85
N ASP A 217 -27.25 -3.28 28.00
CA ASP A 217 -28.30 -3.46 26.98
C ASP A 217 -27.95 -2.82 25.62
N ARG A 218 -26.93 -1.95 25.57
CA ARG A 218 -26.44 -1.30 24.34
C ARG A 218 -25.26 -2.04 23.70
N THR A 219 -24.73 -3.09 24.33
CA THR A 219 -23.61 -3.86 23.78
C THR A 219 -24.06 -4.65 22.56
N ALA A 220 -23.37 -4.45 21.44
CA ALA A 220 -23.64 -5.16 20.19
C ALA A 220 -22.57 -6.20 19.85
N MET A 221 -21.33 -6.01 20.33
CA MET A 221 -20.21 -6.84 19.92
C MET A 221 -19.12 -6.87 20.99
N LEU A 222 -18.57 -8.06 21.21
CA LEU A 222 -17.26 -8.23 21.86
C LEU A 222 -16.22 -8.37 20.74
N LEU A 223 -15.28 -7.43 20.68
CA LEU A 223 -14.25 -7.40 19.66
C LEU A 223 -12.93 -7.90 20.26
N ARG A 224 -12.37 -8.94 19.63
CA ARG A 224 -11.02 -9.44 19.91
C ARG A 224 -10.08 -9.10 18.75
N VAL A 225 -9.01 -8.37 19.02
CA VAL A 225 -7.98 -8.04 18.03
C VAL A 225 -6.66 -8.74 18.37
N HIS A 226 -6.10 -9.46 17.41
CA HIS A 226 -4.80 -10.10 17.57
C HIS A 226 -3.66 -9.09 17.39
N THR A 227 -2.68 -9.09 18.30
CA THR A 227 -1.47 -8.24 18.24
C THR A 227 -0.48 -8.78 17.21
N SER A 228 -0.71 -8.54 15.92
CA SER A 228 0.03 -9.20 14.82
C SER A 228 1.49 -8.76 14.65
N ASN A 229 1.85 -7.55 15.09
CA ASN A 229 3.16 -6.92 14.84
C ASN A 229 3.96 -6.61 16.11
N PHE A 230 3.44 -6.95 17.29
CA PHE A 230 4.14 -6.83 18.56
C PHE A 230 3.65 -7.90 19.54
N ARG A 231 4.39 -8.07 20.64
CA ARG A 231 3.96 -8.88 21.78
C ARG A 231 4.36 -8.18 23.08
N ILE A 232 3.53 -8.29 24.09
CA ILE A 232 3.84 -7.82 25.45
C ILE A 232 4.45 -8.98 26.22
N ILE A 233 5.58 -8.77 26.89
CA ILE A 233 6.29 -9.78 27.70
C ILE A 233 6.31 -9.32 29.16
N GLY A 234 6.21 -10.27 30.09
CA GLY A 234 6.22 -10.03 31.53
C GLY A 234 4.86 -10.31 32.16
N PHE A 235 4.40 -9.43 33.05
CA PHE A 235 3.12 -9.56 33.73
C PHE A 235 1.96 -9.27 32.77
N THR A 236 1.53 -10.30 32.05
CA THR A 236 0.47 -10.21 31.05
C THR A 236 -0.68 -11.17 31.34
N ALA A 237 -1.88 -10.79 30.93
CA ALA A 237 -3.07 -11.64 31.00
C ALA A 237 -4.02 -11.25 29.86
N GLU A 238 -4.60 -12.24 29.20
CA GLU A 238 -5.53 -12.06 28.10
C GLU A 238 -6.55 -13.22 28.12
N ILE A 239 -7.82 -12.94 27.82
CA ILE A 239 -8.83 -13.99 27.67
C ILE A 239 -8.73 -14.67 26.31
N SER A 240 -8.99 -15.97 26.28
CA SER A 240 -9.06 -16.75 25.05
C SER A 240 -10.30 -16.39 24.22
N ALA A 241 -10.26 -16.72 22.93
CA ALA A 241 -11.43 -16.57 22.05
C ALA A 241 -12.61 -17.47 22.50
N ALA A 242 -12.32 -18.63 23.09
CA ALA A 242 -13.33 -19.55 23.61
C ALA A 242 -14.07 -18.95 24.83
N GLU A 243 -13.34 -18.35 25.77
CA GLU A 243 -13.94 -17.66 26.93
C GLU A 243 -14.78 -16.47 26.48
N MET A 244 -14.29 -15.66 25.53
CA MET A 244 -15.07 -14.55 24.97
C MET A 244 -16.35 -15.05 24.27
N SER A 245 -16.26 -16.13 23.51
CA SER A 245 -17.43 -16.72 22.85
C SER A 245 -18.44 -17.28 23.85
N ALA A 246 -17.99 -17.84 24.97
CA ALA A 246 -18.88 -18.33 26.02
C ALA A 246 -19.59 -17.17 26.72
N LEU A 247 -18.90 -16.05 26.95
CA LEU A 247 -19.49 -14.83 27.52
C LEU A 247 -20.52 -14.17 26.59
N ALA A 248 -20.34 -14.29 25.27
CA ALA A 248 -21.23 -13.68 24.28
C ALA A 248 -22.53 -14.46 24.00
N ARG A 249 -22.69 -15.66 24.56
CA ARG A 249 -23.87 -16.52 24.37
C ARG A 249 -24.87 -16.34 25.50
#